data_AF-A0A1M5BKQ3-F1
#
_entry.id   AF-A0A1M5BKQ3-F1
#
_cell.length_a   1.000
_cell.length_b   1.000
_cell.length_c   1.000
_cell.angle_alpha   90.00
_cell.angle_beta   90.00
_cell.angle_gamma   90.00
#
_symmetry.space_group_name_H-M   'P 1'
#
loop_
_entity.id
_entity.type
_entity.pdbx_description
1 polymer ?
#
loop_
_entity_poly.entity_id
_entity_poly.type
_entity_poly.pdbx_seq_one_letter_code
_entity_poly.pdbx_strand_id
1 'polypeptide(L)'
;MVKLFRRTDTEKEEVRDVEKTWFGRMVKNVHNNKGFTLVELLVVVAIIAILAAVLVPRLLGYTDRARQARAMSDLGTMKTVIETYTADQGQGVYPSYKIADANYVGTILQKGGINWQDSTKDGIKDPWGYPYYYVTAIGSDNNVHYIIISPGKDGKLNTADDVYTTDSVQPTAGQPDSATFAVLTQTPDPNSIAVSSK
;
A
#
# COMPACT_ATOMS: atom_id res chain seq x y z
N MET A 1 0.45 11.47 -97.45
CA MET A 1 0.57 12.93 -97.15
C MET A 1 -0.10 13.13 -95.80
N VAL A 2 0.62 13.12 -94.68
CA VAL A 2 1.26 14.30 -94.08
C VAL A 2 2.61 13.93 -93.43
N LYS A 3 3.56 14.84 -93.61
CA LYS A 3 4.94 14.82 -93.17
C LYS A 3 5.07 15.20 -91.68
N LEU A 4 6.03 14.54 -91.02
CA LEU A 4 7.05 15.11 -90.12
C LEU A 4 6.61 15.87 -88.85
N PHE A 5 7.07 15.39 -87.70
CA PHE A 5 7.93 16.21 -86.84
C PHE A 5 8.82 15.33 -85.95
N ARG A 6 10.09 15.18 -86.35
CA ARG A 6 11.12 14.54 -85.54
C ARG A 6 11.66 15.60 -84.57
N ARG A 7 11.18 15.61 -83.32
CA ARG A 7 11.76 16.44 -82.24
C ARG A 7 13.11 15.82 -81.83
N THR A 8 14.12 16.68 -81.74
CA THR A 8 15.54 16.35 -81.52
C THR A 8 15.85 16.04 -80.06
N ASP A 9 16.77 15.10 -79.83
CA ASP A 9 17.16 14.52 -78.54
C ASP A 9 17.88 15.49 -77.56
N THR A 10 17.95 16.78 -77.88
CA THR A 10 18.78 17.78 -77.19
C THR A 10 18.22 18.27 -75.84
N GLU A 11 16.91 18.17 -75.58
CA GLU A 11 16.33 18.56 -74.27
C GLU A 11 16.59 17.52 -73.15
N LYS A 12 16.92 16.28 -73.49
CA LYS A 12 17.02 15.21 -72.49
C LYS A 12 18.33 15.23 -71.69
N GLU A 13 19.37 15.88 -72.18
CA GLU A 13 20.66 15.93 -71.47
C GLU A 13 20.73 17.11 -70.47
N GLU A 14 20.13 18.26 -70.78
CA GLU A 14 20.14 19.43 -69.91
C GLU A 14 19.35 19.21 -68.61
N VAL A 15 18.20 18.55 -68.70
CA VAL A 15 17.37 18.22 -67.52
C VAL A 15 18.09 17.24 -66.58
N ARG A 16 18.93 16.36 -67.12
CA ARG A 16 19.71 15.37 -66.34
C ARG A 16 20.85 15.98 -65.52
N ASP A 17 21.38 17.14 -65.92
CA ASP A 17 22.47 17.81 -65.22
C ASP A 17 21.98 18.85 -64.21
N VAL A 18 20.80 19.43 -64.43
CA VAL A 18 20.11 20.24 -63.41
C VAL A 18 19.78 19.36 -62.20
N GLU A 19 19.24 18.16 -62.39
CA GLU A 19 18.93 17.26 -61.26
C GLU A 19 20.16 16.93 -60.40
N LYS A 20 21.34 16.78 -61.01
CA LYS A 20 22.59 16.48 -60.30
C LYS A 20 23.15 17.65 -59.47
N THR A 21 22.84 18.90 -59.85
CA THR A 21 23.39 20.07 -59.17
C THR A 21 22.59 20.50 -57.94
N TRP A 22 21.29 20.17 -57.86
CA TRP A 22 20.46 20.49 -56.69
C TRP A 22 20.67 19.53 -55.50
N PHE A 23 20.97 18.25 -55.74
CA PHE A 23 21.16 17.29 -54.63
C PHE A 23 22.55 17.37 -53.97
N GLY A 24 23.56 17.93 -54.65
CA GLY A 24 24.94 17.94 -54.18
C GLY A 24 25.26 18.93 -53.05
N ARG A 25 24.31 19.74 -52.57
CA ARG A 25 24.60 20.88 -51.69
C ARG A 25 23.90 20.89 -50.32
N MET A 26 23.28 19.79 -49.90
CA MET A 26 22.56 19.76 -48.61
C MET A 26 22.94 18.59 -47.69
N VAL A 27 24.23 18.29 -47.54
CA VAL A 27 24.71 17.53 -46.36
C VAL A 27 26.08 18.07 -45.93
N LYS A 28 26.10 19.24 -45.29
CA LYS A 28 27.23 19.60 -44.41
C LYS A 28 26.87 19.13 -43.00
N ASN A 29 27.36 17.93 -42.68
CA ASN A 29 27.35 17.37 -41.34
C ASN A 29 28.01 18.32 -40.34
N VAL A 30 27.23 18.93 -39.45
CA VAL A 30 27.74 19.49 -38.19
C VAL A 30 27.51 18.46 -37.10
N HIS A 31 28.27 17.37 -37.13
CA HIS A 31 28.33 16.43 -36.01
C HIS A 31 29.39 16.92 -35.03
N ASN A 32 29.01 17.89 -34.21
CA ASN A 32 29.74 18.18 -32.97
C ASN A 32 29.32 17.13 -31.93
N ASN A 33 29.57 15.85 -32.25
CA ASN A 33 29.30 14.73 -31.34
C ASN A 33 30.40 14.70 -30.28
N LYS A 34 30.33 15.63 -29.33
CA LYS A 34 31.01 15.48 -28.04
C LYS A 34 30.31 14.35 -27.32
N GLY A 35 30.79 13.12 -27.52
CA GLY A 35 30.32 11.96 -26.78
C GLY A 35 30.63 12.12 -25.30
N PHE A 36 29.74 11.63 -24.43
CA PHE A 36 30.00 11.49 -23.00
C PHE A 36 31.31 10.74 -22.77
N THR A 37 32.16 11.26 -21.89
CA THR A 37 33.36 10.54 -21.50
C THR A 37 32.98 9.39 -20.54
N LEU A 38 33.69 8.27 -20.61
CA LEU A 38 33.50 7.16 -19.65
C LEU A 38 33.75 7.62 -18.21
N VAL A 39 34.64 8.61 -18.03
CA VAL A 39 34.99 9.16 -16.72
C VAL A 39 33.82 9.98 -16.14
N GLU A 40 33.10 10.76 -16.95
CA GLU A 40 31.90 11.48 -16.50
C GLU A 40 30.84 10.52 -16.00
N LEU A 41 30.59 9.44 -16.74
CA LEU A 41 29.63 8.42 -16.32
C LEU A 41 30.09 7.72 -15.03
N LEU A 42 31.38 7.42 -14.90
CA LEU A 42 31.96 6.72 -13.76
C LEU A 42 31.79 7.53 -12.46
N VAL A 43 32.08 8.83 -12.50
CA VAL A 43 31.91 9.70 -11.31
C VAL A 43 30.44 9.81 -10.92
N VAL A 44 29.52 9.89 -11.88
CA VAL A 44 28.08 9.98 -11.60
C VAL A 44 27.56 8.71 -10.91
N VAL A 45 27.87 7.53 -11.44
CA VAL A 45 27.41 6.28 -10.82
C VAL A 45 28.09 6.03 -9.47
N ALA A 46 29.33 6.47 -9.30
CA ALA A 46 30.01 6.42 -8.00
C ALA A 46 29.31 7.27 -6.94
N ILE A 47 28.91 8.50 -7.27
CA ILE A 47 28.16 9.37 -6.36
C ILE A 47 26.78 8.76 -6.05
N ILE A 48 26.06 8.26 -7.06
CA ILE A 48 24.75 7.59 -6.86
C ILE A 48 24.90 6.37 -5.94
N ALA A 49 25.96 5.57 -6.10
CA ALA A 49 26.21 4.41 -5.25
C ALA A 49 26.44 4.80 -3.78
N ILE A 50 27.21 5.86 -3.52
CA ILE A 50 27.45 6.38 -2.16
C ILE A 50 26.14 6.88 -1.53
N LEU A 51 25.35 7.66 -2.29
CA LEU A 51 24.07 8.18 -1.81
C LEU A 51 23.08 7.03 -1.53
N ALA A 52 22.98 6.07 -2.44
CA ALA A 52 22.08 4.92 -2.29
C ALA A 52 22.48 4.05 -1.07
N ALA A 53 23.77 3.83 -0.84
CA ALA A 53 24.27 3.04 0.29
C ALA A 53 23.83 3.61 1.65
N VAL A 54 23.79 4.94 1.80
CA VAL A 54 23.35 5.59 3.05
C VAL A 54 21.83 5.75 3.12
N LEU A 55 21.18 5.99 1.98
CA LEU A 55 19.74 6.31 1.93
C LEU A 55 18.84 5.08 2.13
N VAL A 56 19.17 3.95 1.50
CA VAL A 56 18.34 2.72 1.51
C VAL A 56 18.07 2.19 2.93
N PRO A 57 19.07 1.96 3.81
CA PRO A 57 18.79 1.42 5.14
C PRO A 57 17.97 2.38 6.02
N ARG A 58 18.14 3.70 5.84
CA ARG A 58 17.37 4.69 6.59
C ARG A 58 15.89 4.66 6.21
N LEU A 59 15.57 4.50 4.92
CA LEU A 59 14.19 4.51 4.44
C LEU A 59 13.35 3.39 5.07
N LEU A 60 13.92 2.19 5.23
CA LEU A 60 13.22 1.01 5.77
C LEU A 60 12.71 1.21 7.21
N GLY A 61 13.50 1.88 8.07
CA GLY A 61 13.10 2.16 9.45
C GLY A 61 12.06 3.28 9.59
N TYR A 62 11.96 4.18 8.61
CA TYR A 62 10.91 5.20 8.58
C TYR A 62 9.58 4.64 8.09
N THR A 63 9.60 3.72 7.11
CA THR A 63 8.37 3.10 6.61
C THR A 63 7.67 2.27 7.68
N ASP A 64 8.42 1.52 8.50
CA ASP A 64 7.81 0.68 9.54
C ASP A 64 7.17 1.52 10.66
N ARG A 65 7.82 2.62 11.10
CA ARG A 65 7.22 3.57 12.06
C ARG A 65 6.00 4.28 11.50
N ALA A 66 6.03 4.67 10.23
CA ALA A 66 4.88 5.29 9.57
C ALA A 66 3.69 4.32 9.45
N ARG A 67 3.97 3.04 9.19
CA ARG A 67 2.96 1.97 9.22
C ARG A 67 2.37 1.81 10.62
N GLN A 68 3.20 1.68 11.66
CA GLN A 68 2.70 1.61 13.04
C GLN A 68 1.83 2.82 13.42
N ALA A 69 2.27 4.04 13.08
CA ALA A 69 1.48 5.26 13.33
C ALA A 69 0.13 5.25 12.59
N ARG A 70 0.09 4.73 11.36
CA ARG A 70 -1.17 4.56 10.62
C ARG A 70 -2.08 3.54 11.27
N ALA A 71 -1.54 2.38 11.68
CA ALA A 71 -2.31 1.37 12.40
C ALA A 71 -2.90 1.94 13.70
N MET A 72 -2.12 2.69 14.47
CA MET A 72 -2.60 3.37 15.68
C MET A 72 -3.73 4.37 15.37
N SER A 73 -3.64 5.12 14.27
CA SER A 73 -4.69 6.05 13.84
C SER A 73 -5.98 5.31 13.45
N ASP A 74 -5.87 4.21 12.73
CA ASP A 74 -7.01 3.37 12.34
C ASP A 74 -7.71 2.83 13.61
N LEU A 75 -6.92 2.26 14.53
CA LEU A 75 -7.40 1.76 15.82
C LEU A 75 -8.06 2.86 16.68
N GLY A 76 -7.49 4.08 16.68
CA GLY A 76 -8.07 5.22 17.39
C GLY A 76 -9.44 5.62 16.84
N THR A 77 -9.60 5.55 15.52
CA THR A 77 -10.89 5.83 14.85
C THR A 77 -11.91 4.74 15.21
N MET A 78 -11.51 3.48 15.18
CA MET A 78 -12.37 2.34 15.57
C MET A 78 -12.79 2.41 17.04
N LYS A 79 -11.83 2.69 17.94
CA LYS A 79 -12.08 2.93 19.37
C LYS A 79 -13.12 4.02 19.58
N THR A 80 -12.96 5.15 18.90
CA THR A 80 -13.91 6.27 19.01
C THR A 80 -15.34 5.84 18.63
N VAL A 81 -15.50 5.10 17.54
CA VAL A 81 -16.83 4.62 17.09
C VAL A 81 -17.43 3.65 18.10
N ILE A 82 -16.63 2.72 18.64
CA ILE A 82 -17.08 1.74 19.64
C ILE A 82 -17.48 2.44 20.94
N GLU A 83 -16.64 3.36 21.44
CA GLU A 83 -16.92 4.12 22.67
C GLU A 83 -18.17 5.00 22.53
N THR A 84 -18.34 5.67 21.38
CA THR A 84 -19.54 6.46 21.09
C THR A 84 -20.79 5.59 21.11
N TYR A 85 -20.73 4.42 20.46
CA TYR A 85 -21.83 3.47 20.50
C TYR A 85 -22.15 3.01 21.93
N THR A 86 -21.13 2.70 22.73
CA THR A 86 -21.32 2.23 24.10
C THR A 86 -21.93 3.29 25.01
N ALA A 87 -21.57 4.56 24.81
CA ALA A 87 -22.14 5.69 25.53
C ALA A 87 -23.62 5.96 25.15
N ASP A 88 -23.96 5.92 23.86
CA ASP A 88 -25.27 6.33 23.36
C ASP A 88 -26.30 5.19 23.32
N GLN A 89 -25.89 3.99 22.90
CA GLN A 89 -26.78 2.88 22.56
C GLN A 89 -26.50 1.61 23.36
N GLY A 90 -25.23 1.38 23.73
CA GLY A 90 -24.77 0.16 24.38
C GLY A 90 -25.07 0.07 25.88
N GLN A 91 -25.67 1.11 26.48
CA GLN A 91 -25.95 1.17 27.93
C GLN A 91 -24.71 0.88 28.81
N GLY A 92 -23.54 1.33 28.37
CA GLY A 92 -22.27 1.07 29.06
C GLY A 92 -21.65 -0.31 28.78
N VAL A 93 -22.24 -1.12 27.91
CA VAL A 93 -21.70 -2.42 27.48
C VAL A 93 -21.07 -2.30 26.09
N TYR A 94 -19.85 -2.82 25.94
CA TYR A 94 -19.17 -2.88 24.64
C TYR A 94 -19.83 -3.89 23.70
N PRO A 95 -19.84 -3.63 22.38
CA PRO A 95 -20.44 -4.55 21.42
C PRO A 95 -19.70 -5.89 21.47
N SER A 96 -20.38 -6.96 21.84
CA SER A 96 -19.78 -8.30 21.86
C SER A 96 -19.60 -8.83 20.43
N TYR A 97 -18.52 -9.57 20.20
CA TYR A 97 -18.24 -10.21 18.90
C TYR A 97 -19.29 -11.25 18.49
N LYS A 98 -20.13 -11.76 19.42
CA LYS A 98 -21.11 -12.81 19.14
C LYS A 98 -22.43 -12.63 19.90
N ILE A 99 -23.50 -12.33 19.16
CA ILE A 99 -24.83 -12.85 19.46
C ILE A 99 -25.31 -13.52 18.16
N ALA A 100 -25.39 -14.86 18.16
CA ALA A 100 -26.02 -15.69 17.12
C ALA A 100 -25.59 -15.45 15.65
N ASP A 101 -24.28 -15.48 15.35
CA ASP A 101 -23.70 -15.48 13.98
C ASP A 101 -23.72 -14.16 13.19
N ALA A 102 -24.08 -13.03 13.81
CA ALA A 102 -23.91 -11.70 13.20
C ALA A 102 -22.67 -10.99 13.75
N ASN A 103 -21.82 -10.46 12.85
CA ASN A 103 -20.71 -9.57 13.18
C ASN A 103 -21.25 -8.22 13.70
N TYR A 104 -21.66 -8.20 14.97
CA TYR A 104 -22.34 -7.06 15.55
C TYR A 104 -21.43 -5.83 15.61
N VAL A 105 -20.17 -6.02 16.03
CA VAL A 105 -19.16 -4.95 16.02
C VAL A 105 -18.97 -4.37 14.60
N GLY A 106 -18.98 -5.22 13.57
CA GLY A 106 -18.92 -4.79 12.18
C GLY A 106 -20.07 -3.86 11.79
N THR A 107 -21.29 -4.13 12.25
CA THR A 107 -22.43 -3.24 11.98
C THR A 107 -22.28 -1.88 12.65
N ILE A 108 -21.71 -1.83 13.85
CA ILE A 108 -21.46 -0.58 14.58
C ILE A 108 -20.37 0.23 13.90
N LEU A 109 -19.27 -0.41 13.53
CA LEU A 109 -18.17 0.23 12.82
C LEU A 109 -18.60 0.77 11.45
N GLN A 110 -19.41 0.01 10.71
CA GLN A 110 -19.97 0.46 9.42
C GLN A 110 -20.92 1.65 9.56
N LYS A 111 -21.74 1.69 10.61
CA LYS A 111 -22.55 2.89 10.93
C LYS A 111 -21.68 4.12 11.24
N GLY A 112 -20.51 3.90 11.84
CA GLY A 112 -19.48 4.92 12.04
C GLY A 112 -18.65 5.25 10.80
N GLY A 113 -18.98 4.70 9.62
CA GLY A 113 -18.27 4.95 8.36
C GLY A 113 -17.01 4.10 8.14
N ILE A 114 -16.79 3.07 8.97
CA ILE A 114 -15.62 2.18 8.91
C ILE A 114 -16.04 0.86 8.27
N ASN A 115 -15.46 0.53 7.11
CA ASN A 115 -15.73 -0.73 6.40
C ASN A 115 -15.06 -1.93 7.11
N TRP A 116 -15.66 -2.39 8.21
CA TRP A 116 -15.21 -3.55 8.96
C TRP A 116 -15.74 -4.86 8.37
N GLN A 117 -14.83 -5.80 8.08
CA GLN A 117 -15.16 -7.17 7.69
C GLN A 117 -14.11 -8.13 8.30
N ASP A 118 -14.57 -9.04 9.16
CA ASP A 118 -13.71 -9.81 10.08
C ASP A 118 -12.73 -10.79 9.47
N SER A 119 -12.97 -11.22 8.24
CA SER A 119 -12.19 -12.33 7.65
C SER A 119 -12.16 -12.26 6.13
N THR A 120 -12.65 -11.16 5.55
CA THR A 120 -12.78 -11.00 4.11
C THR A 120 -11.70 -10.05 3.60
N LYS A 121 -11.22 -10.31 2.39
CA LYS A 121 -10.25 -9.44 1.70
C LYS A 121 -10.77 -8.02 1.42
N ASP A 122 -12.05 -7.76 1.67
CA ASP A 122 -12.75 -6.53 1.28
C ASP A 122 -12.94 -5.54 2.45
N GLY A 123 -12.61 -5.94 3.68
CA GLY A 123 -12.58 -5.04 4.84
C GLY A 123 -11.35 -4.14 4.88
N ILE A 124 -11.37 -3.17 5.80
CA ILE A 124 -10.18 -2.38 6.14
C ILE A 124 -9.07 -3.32 6.61
N LYS A 125 -7.89 -3.10 6.06
CA LYS A 125 -6.66 -3.83 6.41
C LYS A 125 -5.70 -2.90 7.10
N ASP A 126 -4.86 -3.49 7.92
CA ASP A 126 -3.73 -2.80 8.50
C ASP A 126 -2.69 -2.43 7.41
N PRO A 127 -1.67 -1.63 7.76
CA PRO A 127 -0.66 -1.17 6.82
C PRO A 127 0.25 -2.26 6.24
N TRP A 128 0.18 -3.49 6.76
CA TRP A 128 0.88 -4.68 6.27
C TRP A 128 -0.03 -5.60 5.44
N GLY A 129 -1.33 -5.31 5.39
CA GLY A 129 -2.31 -6.00 4.56
C GLY A 129 -3.10 -7.10 5.27
N TYR A 130 -2.95 -7.22 6.59
CA TYR A 130 -3.69 -8.15 7.43
C TYR A 130 -4.98 -7.50 7.96
N PRO A 131 -6.03 -8.30 8.27
CA PRO A 131 -7.22 -7.76 8.92
C PRO A 131 -6.93 -7.34 10.37
N TYR A 132 -7.73 -6.40 10.87
CA TYR A 132 -7.79 -6.11 12.30
C TYR A 132 -8.69 -7.13 13.00
N TYR A 133 -8.37 -7.46 14.25
CA TYR A 133 -9.15 -8.38 15.07
C TYR A 133 -9.79 -7.64 16.23
N TYR A 134 -11.03 -7.99 16.53
CA TYR A 134 -11.78 -7.45 17.66
C TYR A 134 -12.28 -8.58 18.55
N VAL A 135 -12.00 -8.52 19.84
CA VAL A 135 -12.46 -9.52 20.80
C VAL A 135 -12.89 -8.86 22.09
N THR A 136 -13.89 -9.46 22.74
CA THR A 136 -14.40 -9.04 24.04
C THR A 136 -14.15 -10.12 25.09
N ALA A 137 -13.77 -9.68 26.29
CA ALA A 137 -13.61 -10.50 27.49
C ALA A 137 -14.61 -10.08 28.56
N ILE A 138 -14.86 -10.95 29.53
CA ILE A 138 -15.38 -10.53 30.84
C ILE A 138 -14.21 -10.43 31.80
N GLY A 139 -14.00 -9.25 32.37
CA GLY A 139 -12.95 -8.96 33.35
C GLY A 139 -13.26 -9.57 34.72
N SER A 140 -12.28 -9.51 35.63
CA SER A 140 -12.45 -9.94 37.02
C SER A 140 -13.44 -9.05 37.81
N ASP A 141 -13.75 -7.88 37.28
CA ASP A 141 -14.75 -6.93 37.76
C ASP A 141 -16.18 -7.22 37.25
N ASN A 142 -16.38 -8.35 36.54
CA ASN A 142 -17.61 -8.75 35.87
C ASN A 142 -18.07 -7.79 34.75
N ASN A 143 -17.22 -6.86 34.31
CA ASN A 143 -17.53 -5.99 33.18
C ASN A 143 -17.01 -6.58 31.87
N VAL A 144 -17.63 -6.19 30.77
CA VAL A 144 -17.11 -6.53 29.44
C VAL A 144 -15.96 -5.57 29.12
N HIS A 145 -14.84 -6.10 28.67
CA HIS A 145 -13.73 -5.33 28.10
C HIS A 145 -13.52 -5.75 26.65
N TYR A 146 -12.92 -4.89 25.84
CA TYR A 146 -12.56 -5.21 24.46
C TYR A 146 -11.08 -4.96 24.19
N ILE A 147 -10.57 -5.67 23.18
CA ILE A 147 -9.29 -5.40 22.55
C ILE A 147 -9.49 -5.35 21.04
N ILE A 148 -8.85 -4.37 20.40
CA ILE A 148 -8.68 -4.31 18.95
C ILE A 148 -7.19 -4.41 18.66
N ILE A 149 -6.81 -5.32 17.77
CA ILE A 149 -5.41 -5.63 17.50
C ILE A 149 -5.14 -5.79 16.01
N SER A 150 -4.04 -5.19 15.55
CA SER A 150 -3.39 -5.50 14.28
C SER A 150 -2.22 -6.45 14.57
N PRO A 151 -2.09 -7.54 13.79
CA PRO A 151 -1.02 -8.53 13.93
C PRO A 151 0.35 -8.03 13.44
N GLY A 152 0.48 -6.75 13.11
CA GLY A 152 1.76 -6.16 12.74
C GLY A 152 2.35 -6.68 11.45
N LYS A 153 3.69 -6.69 11.40
CA LYS A 153 4.48 -6.99 10.21
C LYS A 153 4.58 -8.49 9.95
N ASP A 154 4.60 -9.30 11.00
CA ASP A 154 4.75 -10.75 10.91
C ASP A 154 3.41 -11.48 10.70
N GLY A 155 2.28 -10.77 10.87
CA GLY A 155 0.94 -11.30 10.67
C GLY A 155 0.54 -12.30 11.75
N LYS A 156 1.24 -12.33 12.88
CA LYS A 156 0.96 -13.19 14.02
C LYS A 156 0.57 -12.32 15.20
N LEU A 157 -0.52 -12.70 15.84
CA LEU A 157 -0.96 -12.05 17.06
C LEU A 157 -0.06 -12.44 18.25
N ASN A 158 -0.01 -11.56 19.24
CA ASN A 158 0.77 -11.67 20.48
C ASN A 158 2.28 -11.58 20.28
N THR A 159 2.72 -10.68 19.41
CA THR A 159 4.13 -10.46 19.09
C THR A 159 4.50 -9.01 19.37
N ALA A 160 5.81 -8.73 19.38
CA ALA A 160 6.32 -7.40 19.73
C ALA A 160 6.02 -6.34 18.66
N ASP A 161 5.60 -6.74 17.46
CA ASP A 161 5.26 -5.86 16.35
C ASP A 161 3.76 -5.59 16.18
N ASP A 162 2.94 -6.18 17.05
CA ASP A 162 1.52 -5.88 17.14
C ASP A 162 1.26 -4.39 17.40
N VAL A 163 0.07 -3.95 17.02
CA VAL A 163 -0.48 -2.66 17.44
C VAL A 163 -1.87 -2.92 17.98
N TYR A 164 -2.13 -2.48 19.21
CA TYR A 164 -3.39 -2.77 19.87
C TYR A 164 -3.92 -1.57 20.66
N THR A 165 -5.20 -1.64 20.99
CA THR A 165 -5.89 -0.74 21.91
C THR A 165 -6.92 -1.53 22.69
N THR A 166 -7.19 -1.10 23.91
CA THR A 166 -8.27 -1.65 24.75
C THR A 166 -9.23 -0.54 25.13
N ASP A 167 -10.25 -0.87 25.91
CA ASP A 167 -11.09 0.11 26.60
C ASP A 167 -10.29 1.11 27.45
N SER A 168 -9.23 0.64 28.11
CA SER A 168 -8.40 1.39 29.05
C SER A 168 -7.07 1.90 28.47
N VAL A 169 -6.61 1.35 27.34
CA VAL A 169 -5.30 1.64 26.75
C VAL A 169 -5.47 2.30 25.38
N GLN A 170 -4.87 3.48 25.19
CA GLN A 170 -4.81 4.17 23.90
C GLN A 170 -4.02 3.35 22.87
N PRO A 171 -4.26 3.53 21.56
CA PRO A 171 -3.54 2.79 20.53
C PRO A 171 -2.02 2.84 20.73
N THR A 172 -1.40 1.68 20.91
CA THR A 172 0.02 1.52 21.20
C THR A 172 0.60 0.36 20.42
N ALA A 173 1.90 0.43 20.14
CA ALA A 173 2.65 -0.67 19.53
C ALA A 173 3.24 -1.55 20.62
N GLY A 174 3.40 -2.82 20.30
CA GLY A 174 3.93 -3.84 21.18
C GLY A 174 2.93 -4.95 21.46
N GLN A 175 3.36 -5.89 22.28
CA GLN A 175 2.56 -7.04 22.66
C GLN A 175 1.60 -6.67 23.80
N PRO A 176 0.30 -7.03 23.73
CA PRO A 176 -0.58 -6.98 24.88
C PRO A 176 -0.09 -7.91 25.99
N ASP A 177 -0.35 -7.58 27.26
CA ASP A 177 0.04 -8.48 28.34
C ASP A 177 -0.66 -9.85 28.23
N SER A 178 -0.07 -10.88 28.85
CA SER A 178 -0.56 -12.24 28.69
C SER A 178 -2.00 -12.45 29.19
N ALA A 179 -2.47 -11.61 30.13
CA ALA A 179 -3.84 -11.67 30.64
C ALA A 179 -4.84 -11.10 29.63
N THR A 180 -4.49 -9.99 28.98
CA THR A 180 -5.27 -9.33 27.92
C THR A 180 -5.30 -10.19 26.66
N PHE A 181 -4.20 -10.89 26.34
CA PHE A 181 -4.13 -11.79 25.19
C PHE A 181 -4.80 -13.16 25.43
N ALA A 182 -4.79 -13.72 26.64
CA ALA A 182 -5.36 -15.04 26.91
C ALA A 182 -6.85 -15.16 26.51
N VAL A 183 -7.57 -14.04 26.50
CA VAL A 183 -8.95 -13.93 26.04
C VAL A 183 -9.08 -14.18 24.53
N LEU A 184 -8.09 -13.75 23.72
CA LEU A 184 -8.03 -13.98 22.27
C LEU A 184 -7.88 -15.47 21.89
N THR A 185 -7.42 -16.31 22.82
CA THR A 185 -7.22 -17.75 22.60
C THR A 185 -8.43 -18.62 22.98
N GLN A 186 -9.47 -18.04 23.60
CA GLN A 186 -10.74 -18.74 23.89
C GLN A 186 -11.73 -18.68 22.73
N THR A 187 -11.47 -17.85 21.72
CA THR A 187 -12.03 -18.03 20.38
C THR A 187 -11.23 -19.10 19.64
N PRO A 188 -11.88 -20.05 18.94
CA PRO A 188 -11.21 -21.17 18.30
C PRO A 188 -10.18 -20.60 17.32
N ASP A 189 -8.90 -20.86 17.64
CA ASP A 189 -7.71 -20.75 16.80
C ASP A 189 -7.78 -19.78 15.60
N PRO A 190 -6.96 -18.71 15.53
CA PRO A 190 -6.87 -17.87 14.33
C PRO A 190 -6.45 -18.64 13.05
N ASN A 191 -5.94 -19.88 13.16
CA ASN A 191 -5.71 -20.80 12.04
C ASN A 191 -6.88 -21.78 11.76
N SER A 192 -7.98 -21.74 12.52
CA SER A 192 -9.20 -22.52 12.25
C SER A 192 -10.12 -21.88 11.21
N ILE A 193 -9.77 -20.70 10.68
CA ILE A 193 -10.39 -20.15 9.46
C ILE A 193 -9.80 -20.81 8.20
N ALA A 194 -9.40 -22.08 8.31
CA ALA A 194 -9.19 -22.95 7.18
C ALA A 194 -10.52 -23.64 6.84
N VAL A 195 -11.10 -23.22 5.72
CA VAL A 195 -12.03 -23.99 4.89
C VAL A 195 -13.41 -24.29 5.51
N SER A 196 -14.41 -23.53 5.08
CA SER A 196 -15.70 -24.13 4.74
C SER A 196 -16.09 -23.73 3.32
N SER A 197 -15.44 -24.40 2.36
CA SER A 197 -15.98 -24.54 1.01
C SER A 197 -17.29 -25.34 1.08
N LYS A 198 -18.39 -24.73 0.68
CA LYS A 198 -19.51 -25.40 0.01
C LYS A 198 -19.95 -24.54 -1.15
#